data_AF-A0A850B9S5-F1
#
_entry.id   AF-A0A850B9S5-F1
#
_cell.length_a   1.000
_cell.length_b   1.000
_cell.length_c   1.000
_cell.angle_alpha   90.00
_cell.angle_beta   90.00
_cell.angle_gamma   90.00
#
_symmetry.space_group_name_H-M   'P 1'
#
loop_
_entity.id
_entity.type
_entity.pdbx_description
1 polymer ?
#
loop_
_entity_poly.entity_id
_entity_poly.type
_entity_poly.pdbx_seq_one_letter_code
_entity_poly.pdbx_strand_id
1 'polypeptide(L)'
;MAHAGHLETTWIRISTWSFLALAPLFALGCSAAPDSEQVSELDRFGKQGAALVESVYTEDGWMSLEDDYIPRVCTQENGAADMEALKAQAVAARTYLLRAMRDDAKLGTTAKPIHNGQSFQAYAAEASQRCMDATQATRGVVGRYKGELIIANYVAGALWTASGELGNDPTKTEKWVTYNDGLTGDAVHPTALSYIPRSDNRGCMSQNGSDWLSEQGYDYAGILRYFYGADLELNAPSGGGSSSGGGSSSGGGACGSVTFQGECDGNVLRWCEGGSLKSFNCADNGKACGWQDDSVGNNCIEALPPDPAPASGCGDVTYEGYCKESTVVWCENGELRSQDCSVLSLACGWDAAVGFNCIEEKPAQGGGACGSVTYQGYCEGNTVVWCESGALKTFDCGASGLSCGYQNADIGHNCL
;
A
#
# COMPACT_ATOMS: atom_id res chain seq x y z
N MET A 1 -88.31 16.45 2.48
CA MET A 1 -87.51 16.76 1.26
C MET A 1 -86.19 16.01 1.42
N ALA A 2 -85.71 15.20 0.48
CA ALA A 2 -86.17 14.97 -0.89
C ALA A 2 -86.97 13.65 -1.09
N HIS A 3 -87.47 13.43 -2.31
CA HIS A 3 -88.00 12.16 -2.85
C HIS A 3 -86.85 11.42 -3.56
N ALA A 4 -86.67 10.08 -3.47
CA ALA A 4 -87.47 8.95 -3.98
C ALA A 4 -87.38 8.73 -5.50
N GLY A 5 -87.03 7.49 -5.94
CA GLY A 5 -86.87 7.09 -7.36
C GLY A 5 -86.43 5.62 -7.55
N HIS A 6 -86.80 5.00 -8.68
CA HIS A 6 -86.74 3.54 -8.94
C HIS A 6 -86.49 3.22 -10.45
N LEU A 7 -86.18 1.98 -10.89
CA LEU A 7 -86.09 0.71 -10.15
C LEU A 7 -84.65 0.12 -10.18
N GLU A 8 -84.17 -0.90 -10.91
CA GLU A 8 -84.71 -2.02 -11.73
C GLU A 8 -83.63 -3.15 -11.77
N THR A 9 -83.93 -4.38 -12.24
CA THR A 9 -82.99 -5.52 -12.26
C THR A 9 -83.24 -6.49 -13.43
N THR A 10 -82.23 -6.76 -14.27
CA THR A 10 -82.35 -7.82 -15.29
C THR A 10 -81.06 -8.62 -15.58
N TRP A 11 -81.26 -9.89 -15.91
CA TRP A 11 -80.34 -11.03 -15.92
C TRP A 11 -79.46 -11.16 -17.19
N ILE A 12 -78.36 -11.94 -17.11
CA ILE A 12 -78.09 -13.19 -17.90
C ILE A 12 -76.70 -13.79 -17.53
N ARG A 13 -76.42 -15.05 -17.94
CA ARG A 13 -75.23 -15.90 -17.61
C ARG A 13 -74.54 -16.45 -18.88
N ILE A 14 -73.42 -17.20 -18.67
CA ILE A 14 -72.75 -18.13 -19.63
C ILE A 14 -71.85 -17.37 -20.65
N SER A 15 -70.64 -17.77 -21.06
CA SER A 15 -69.94 -19.09 -21.11
C SER A 15 -68.44 -19.04 -20.76
N THR A 16 -67.86 -20.22 -20.48
CA THR A 16 -66.43 -20.58 -20.65
C THR A 16 -66.02 -20.57 -22.14
N TRP A 17 -64.74 -20.66 -22.54
CA TRP A 17 -63.91 -21.89 -22.65
C TRP A 17 -62.40 -21.56 -22.80
N SER A 18 -61.53 -22.50 -22.42
CA SER A 18 -60.07 -22.44 -22.59
C SER A 18 -59.61 -23.24 -23.81
N PHE A 19 -58.47 -22.87 -24.43
CA PHE A 19 -57.72 -23.75 -25.33
C PHE A 19 -56.21 -23.57 -25.17
N LEU A 20 -55.48 -24.71 -25.20
CA LEU A 20 -54.02 -24.75 -25.39
C LEU A 20 -53.68 -24.68 -26.89
N ALA A 21 -52.46 -24.26 -27.21
CA ALA A 21 -51.84 -24.49 -28.51
C ALA A 21 -50.42 -25.06 -28.32
N LEU A 22 -50.09 -26.12 -29.06
CA LEU A 22 -48.75 -26.69 -29.16
C LEU A 22 -47.96 -26.01 -30.29
N ALA A 23 -46.63 -25.97 -30.16
CA ALA A 23 -45.73 -25.68 -31.26
C ALA A 23 -45.37 -26.96 -32.05
N PRO A 24 -45.04 -26.84 -33.36
CA PRO A 24 -44.25 -27.82 -34.09
C PRO A 24 -42.88 -27.27 -34.53
N LEU A 25 -41.88 -28.15 -34.65
CA LEU A 25 -40.57 -27.83 -35.21
C LEU A 25 -40.60 -27.81 -36.75
N PHE A 26 -39.68 -27.04 -37.35
CA PHE A 26 -39.03 -27.38 -38.63
C PHE A 26 -37.53 -27.04 -38.56
N ALA A 27 -36.73 -27.66 -39.42
CA ALA A 27 -35.26 -27.59 -39.40
C ALA A 27 -34.67 -27.55 -40.82
N LEU A 28 -33.33 -27.52 -40.90
CA LEU A 28 -32.46 -27.13 -42.03
C LEU A 28 -32.46 -25.60 -42.31
N GLY A 29 -31.33 -24.96 -42.57
CA GLY A 29 -29.95 -25.44 -42.46
C GLY A 29 -28.90 -24.47 -43.05
N CYS A 30 -27.73 -24.41 -42.40
CA CYS A 30 -26.46 -23.85 -42.90
C CYS A 30 -26.42 -22.41 -43.46
N SER A 31 -26.03 -21.46 -42.61
CA SER A 31 -24.99 -20.47 -42.91
C SER A 31 -24.30 -20.09 -41.62
N ALA A 32 -22.97 -20.22 -41.56
CA ALA A 32 -22.19 -19.89 -40.37
C ALA A 32 -21.72 -18.43 -40.43
N ALA A 33 -22.30 -17.58 -39.60
CA ALA A 33 -21.69 -16.31 -39.21
C ALA A 33 -20.86 -16.52 -37.93
N PRO A 34 -19.68 -15.92 -37.79
CA PRO A 34 -18.90 -15.98 -36.56
C PRO A 34 -19.44 -14.96 -35.54
N ASP A 35 -20.60 -15.25 -34.95
CA ASP A 35 -21.22 -14.40 -33.93
C ASP A 35 -20.48 -14.52 -32.58
N SER A 36 -19.77 -13.44 -32.24
CA SER A 36 -19.45 -13.00 -30.87
C SER A 36 -18.85 -14.02 -29.89
N GLU A 37 -17.53 -14.26 -29.98
CA GLU A 37 -16.73 -14.49 -28.76
C GLU A 37 -16.50 -13.15 -28.03
N GLN A 38 -17.57 -12.62 -27.43
CA GLN A 38 -17.51 -11.62 -26.36
C GLN A 38 -18.35 -12.09 -25.17
N VAL A 39 -17.98 -13.28 -24.65
CA VAL A 39 -18.59 -13.87 -23.46
C VAL A 39 -18.04 -13.19 -22.20
N SER A 40 -18.50 -11.96 -21.98
CA SER A 40 -18.63 -11.28 -20.69
C SER A 40 -17.46 -11.39 -19.68
N GLU A 41 -16.54 -10.43 -19.71
CA GLU A 41 -15.62 -10.16 -18.60
C GLU A 41 -16.36 -9.88 -17.27
N LEU A 42 -17.60 -9.39 -17.33
CA LEU A 42 -18.44 -9.13 -16.15
C LEU A 42 -18.68 -10.36 -15.26
N ASP A 43 -18.69 -11.59 -15.81
CA ASP A 43 -19.07 -12.77 -15.01
C ASP A 43 -17.92 -13.28 -14.09
N ARG A 44 -16.71 -12.71 -14.22
CA ARG A 44 -15.58 -13.00 -13.30
C ARG A 44 -15.75 -12.40 -11.91
N PHE A 45 -16.40 -11.25 -11.78
CA PHE A 45 -16.43 -10.47 -10.53
C PHE A 45 -17.45 -10.97 -9.49
N GLY A 46 -18.38 -11.85 -9.86
CA GLY A 46 -19.53 -12.19 -9.03
C GLY A 46 -19.30 -13.19 -7.88
N LYS A 47 -18.22 -13.99 -7.90
CA LYS A 47 -18.07 -15.15 -6.97
C LYS A 47 -16.64 -15.51 -6.53
N GLN A 48 -15.61 -14.80 -6.96
CA GLN A 48 -14.24 -15.02 -6.51
C GLN A 48 -13.83 -13.89 -5.58
N GLY A 49 -13.34 -14.23 -4.38
CA GLY A 49 -13.01 -13.25 -3.35
C GLY A 49 -11.84 -12.37 -3.78
N ALA A 50 -12.14 -11.11 -4.09
CA ALA A 50 -11.19 -10.04 -4.41
C ALA A 50 -9.92 -10.52 -5.15
N ALA A 51 -10.08 -10.98 -6.38
CA ALA A 51 -8.95 -11.11 -7.29
C ALA A 51 -8.17 -9.78 -7.32
N LEU A 52 -6.84 -9.85 -7.31
CA LEU A 52 -5.98 -8.66 -7.22
C LEU A 52 -6.31 -7.69 -8.35
N VAL A 53 -6.84 -6.52 -7.99
CA VAL A 53 -7.10 -5.43 -8.93
C VAL A 53 -5.76 -4.74 -9.17
N GLU A 54 -5.05 -5.17 -10.20
CA GLU A 54 -3.70 -4.66 -10.51
C GLU A 54 -3.73 -3.19 -10.96
N SER A 55 -4.81 -2.76 -11.61
CA SER A 55 -4.96 -1.39 -12.12
C SER A 55 -6.41 -0.91 -12.10
N VAL A 56 -6.59 0.41 -12.14
CA VAL A 56 -7.89 1.09 -12.18
C VAL A 56 -7.89 2.25 -13.16
N TYR A 57 -9.05 2.52 -13.77
CA TYR A 57 -9.24 3.67 -14.66
C TYR A 57 -9.78 4.88 -13.88
N THR A 58 -8.99 5.96 -13.87
CA THR A 58 -9.30 7.26 -13.28
C THR A 58 -9.65 8.28 -14.36
N GLU A 59 -10.01 9.51 -13.98
CA GLU A 59 -10.16 10.62 -14.93
C GLU A 59 -8.86 10.97 -15.67
N ASP A 60 -7.70 10.71 -15.07
CA ASP A 60 -6.38 10.92 -15.67
C ASP A 60 -5.85 9.69 -16.46
N GLY A 61 -6.59 8.58 -16.46
CA GLY A 61 -6.28 7.36 -17.21
C GLY A 61 -6.05 6.12 -16.33
N TRP A 62 -5.37 5.11 -16.88
CA TRP A 62 -5.02 3.88 -16.16
C TRP A 62 -3.88 4.11 -15.18
N MET A 63 -4.06 3.71 -13.93
CA MET A 63 -3.06 3.71 -12.87
C MET A 63 -2.89 2.30 -12.30
N SER A 64 -1.68 1.92 -11.88
CA SER A 64 -1.53 0.75 -10.99
C SER A 64 -2.27 1.02 -9.68
N LEU A 65 -2.95 0.03 -9.11
CA LEU A 65 -3.64 0.23 -7.84
C LEU A 65 -2.63 0.55 -6.72
N GLU A 66 -1.63 -0.32 -6.57
CA GLU A 66 -0.70 -0.31 -5.43
C GLU A 66 0.52 0.59 -5.69
N ASP A 67 0.96 0.71 -6.94
CA ASP A 67 2.20 1.42 -7.29
C ASP A 67 1.96 2.89 -7.66
N ASP A 68 0.69 3.30 -7.86
CA ASP A 68 0.37 4.63 -8.40
C ASP A 68 -0.88 5.26 -7.76
N TYR A 69 -2.06 4.61 -7.81
CA TYR A 69 -3.31 5.19 -7.31
C TYR A 69 -3.34 5.35 -5.78
N ILE A 70 -3.17 4.27 -5.02
CA ILE A 70 -3.19 4.31 -3.55
C ILE A 70 -2.08 5.20 -2.95
N PRO A 71 -0.82 5.23 -3.44
CA PRO A 71 0.18 6.13 -2.88
C PRO A 71 -0.10 7.60 -3.24
N ARG A 72 -0.73 7.92 -4.39
CA ARG A 72 -1.25 9.28 -4.69
C ARG A 72 -2.40 9.68 -3.78
N VAL A 73 -3.32 8.76 -3.44
CA VAL A 73 -4.38 9.01 -2.45
C VAL A 73 -3.77 9.28 -1.08
N CYS A 74 -2.88 8.41 -0.59
CA CYS A 74 -2.13 8.61 0.65
C CYS A 74 -1.46 9.99 0.69
N THR A 75 -0.80 10.39 -0.40
CA THR A 75 -0.07 11.67 -0.52
C THR A 75 -1.00 12.87 -0.39
N GLN A 76 -2.18 12.81 -1.02
CA GLN A 76 -3.17 13.89 -1.01
C GLN A 76 -3.99 13.97 0.29
N GLU A 77 -4.22 12.83 0.93
CA GLU A 77 -5.11 12.70 2.08
C GLU A 77 -4.40 12.87 3.42
N ASN A 78 -3.18 12.31 3.59
CA ASN A 78 -2.45 12.37 4.86
C ASN A 78 -0.92 12.44 4.71
N GLY A 79 -0.38 12.77 3.53
CA GLY A 79 1.03 12.56 3.15
C GLY A 79 2.13 13.25 3.99
N ALA A 80 1.77 14.06 4.97
CA ALA A 80 2.70 14.64 5.95
C ALA A 80 2.88 13.77 7.21
N ALA A 81 1.87 12.97 7.57
CA ALA A 81 1.76 12.22 8.83
C ALA A 81 2.89 11.19 9.05
N ASP A 82 3.00 10.64 10.26
CA ASP A 82 3.93 9.58 10.61
C ASP A 82 3.61 8.22 9.95
N MET A 83 4.60 7.33 9.86
CA MET A 83 4.62 6.18 8.96
C MET A 83 3.51 5.16 9.21
N GLU A 84 3.12 4.88 10.46
CA GLU A 84 2.01 3.95 10.73
C GLU A 84 0.64 4.58 10.41
N ALA A 85 0.51 5.90 10.52
CA ALA A 85 -0.65 6.64 10.02
C ALA A 85 -0.74 6.65 8.49
N LEU A 86 0.38 6.75 7.78
CA LEU A 86 0.43 6.61 6.31
C LEU A 86 0.02 5.20 5.88
N LYS A 87 0.51 4.16 6.57
CA LYS A 87 0.12 2.75 6.34
C LYS A 87 -1.38 2.53 6.60
N ALA A 88 -1.91 3.11 7.68
CA ALA A 88 -3.34 3.07 7.97
C ALA A 88 -4.16 3.78 6.88
N GLN A 89 -3.71 4.94 6.39
CA GLN A 89 -4.34 5.66 5.29
C GLN A 89 -4.33 4.85 3.99
N ALA A 90 -3.24 4.18 3.64
CA ALA A 90 -3.15 3.31 2.46
C ALA A 90 -4.14 2.14 2.54
N VAL A 91 -4.22 1.45 3.69
CA VAL A 91 -5.18 0.35 3.90
C VAL A 91 -6.62 0.83 3.89
N ALA A 92 -6.93 1.97 4.52
CA ALA A 92 -8.26 2.56 4.51
C ALA A 92 -8.69 2.94 3.08
N ALA A 93 -7.81 3.62 2.33
CA ALA A 93 -8.04 4.00 0.95
C ALA A 93 -8.25 2.79 0.03
N ARG A 94 -7.39 1.76 0.13
CA ARG A 94 -7.49 0.51 -0.64
C ARG A 94 -8.80 -0.23 -0.34
N THR A 95 -9.17 -0.29 0.93
CA THR A 95 -10.41 -0.92 1.38
C THR A 95 -11.64 -0.17 0.84
N TYR A 96 -11.65 1.16 0.92
CA TYR A 96 -12.75 2.01 0.43
C TYR A 96 -12.95 1.86 -1.09
N LEU A 97 -11.87 1.93 -1.88
CA LEU A 97 -11.94 1.77 -3.33
C LEU A 97 -12.44 0.38 -3.73
N LEU A 98 -11.77 -0.68 -3.27
CA LEU A 98 -12.14 -2.06 -3.64
C LEU A 98 -13.57 -2.39 -3.19
N ARG A 99 -14.02 -1.79 -2.07
CA ARG A 99 -15.39 -1.90 -1.60
C ARG A 99 -16.38 -1.19 -2.53
N ALA A 100 -16.07 0.01 -2.99
CA ALA A 100 -16.91 0.75 -3.92
C ALA A 100 -17.00 0.07 -5.30
N MET A 101 -15.89 -0.49 -5.81
CA MET A 101 -15.87 -1.29 -7.04
C MET A 101 -16.68 -2.59 -6.93
N ARG A 102 -16.71 -3.21 -5.74
CA ARG A 102 -17.58 -4.38 -5.47
C ARG A 102 -19.07 -4.01 -5.49
N ASP A 103 -19.42 -2.83 -5.00
CA ASP A 103 -20.82 -2.37 -4.93
C ASP A 103 -21.31 -1.70 -6.24
N ASP A 104 -20.39 -1.23 -7.10
CA ASP A 104 -20.65 -0.84 -8.50
C ASP A 104 -19.51 -1.29 -9.42
N ALA A 105 -19.71 -2.45 -10.07
CA ALA A 105 -18.73 -3.10 -10.95
C ALA A 105 -18.37 -2.33 -12.24
N LYS A 106 -18.88 -1.09 -12.43
CA LYS A 106 -18.39 -0.19 -13.49
C LYS A 106 -17.33 0.79 -12.99
N LEU A 107 -17.26 1.06 -11.68
CA LEU A 107 -16.30 2.00 -11.10
C LEU A 107 -14.86 1.50 -11.35
N GLY A 108 -13.96 2.40 -11.74
CA GLY A 108 -12.59 2.03 -12.10
C GLY A 108 -12.46 1.44 -13.51
N THR A 109 -13.49 1.58 -14.36
CA THR A 109 -13.44 1.23 -15.78
C THR A 109 -13.65 2.47 -16.65
N THR A 110 -13.35 2.37 -17.95
CA THR A 110 -13.63 3.45 -18.93
C THR A 110 -15.12 3.82 -19.03
N ALA A 111 -16.04 2.95 -18.56
CA ALA A 111 -17.47 3.23 -18.52
C ALA A 111 -17.93 4.02 -17.28
N LYS A 112 -17.11 4.06 -16.22
CA LYS A 112 -17.27 4.93 -15.04
C LYS A 112 -15.90 5.12 -14.36
N PRO A 113 -15.12 6.13 -14.76
CA PRO A 113 -13.83 6.42 -14.16
C PRO A 113 -13.94 6.72 -12.67
N ILE A 114 -12.85 6.50 -11.93
CA ILE A 114 -12.72 7.04 -10.57
C ILE A 114 -12.47 8.55 -10.69
N HIS A 115 -13.36 9.34 -10.09
CA HIS A 115 -13.25 10.80 -10.07
C HIS A 115 -12.23 11.27 -9.04
N ASN A 116 -11.44 12.30 -9.36
CA ASN A 116 -10.51 12.89 -8.40
C ASN A 116 -11.21 13.92 -7.50
N GLY A 117 -11.32 13.63 -6.21
CA GLY A 117 -11.66 14.63 -5.20
C GLY A 117 -12.68 14.20 -4.14
N GLN A 118 -13.18 15.20 -3.41
CA GLN A 118 -13.96 15.07 -2.16
C GLN A 118 -15.33 14.38 -2.31
N SER A 119 -15.75 14.03 -3.52
CA SER A 119 -16.95 13.21 -3.79
C SER A 119 -16.68 11.70 -3.71
N PHE A 120 -15.40 11.30 -3.70
CA PHE A 120 -14.98 9.91 -3.59
C PHE A 120 -13.69 9.80 -2.75
N GLN A 121 -12.54 10.02 -3.37
CA GLN A 121 -11.21 10.08 -2.75
C GLN A 121 -10.38 11.08 -3.55
N ALA A 122 -9.58 11.90 -2.88
CA ALA A 122 -8.67 12.82 -3.57
C ALA A 122 -7.31 12.14 -3.80
N TYR A 123 -6.69 12.34 -4.96
CA TYR A 123 -5.36 11.81 -5.26
C TYR A 123 -4.45 12.88 -5.88
N ALA A 124 -3.17 12.83 -5.51
CA ALA A 124 -2.17 13.81 -5.93
C ALA A 124 -1.72 13.59 -7.39
N ALA A 125 -1.15 14.64 -7.99
CA ALA A 125 -0.56 14.56 -9.33
C ALA A 125 0.64 13.61 -9.40
N GLU A 126 1.36 13.43 -8.29
CA GLU A 126 2.48 12.52 -8.09
C GLU A 126 2.40 11.96 -6.65
N ALA A 127 2.92 10.75 -6.42
CA ALA A 127 3.01 10.18 -5.07
C ALA A 127 4.32 10.60 -4.37
N SER A 128 4.27 10.83 -3.06
CA SER A 128 5.47 10.98 -2.24
C SER A 128 6.07 9.61 -1.89
N GLN A 129 7.40 9.53 -1.78
CA GLN A 129 8.12 8.29 -1.46
C GLN A 129 7.54 7.63 -0.20
N ARG A 130 7.38 8.39 0.90
CA ARG A 130 6.80 7.89 2.17
C ARG A 130 5.44 7.20 2.00
N CYS A 131 4.63 7.66 1.04
CA CYS A 131 3.34 7.04 0.71
C CYS A 131 3.46 5.84 -0.23
N MET A 132 4.46 5.79 -1.11
CA MET A 132 4.83 4.56 -1.83
C MET A 132 5.27 3.48 -0.82
N ASP A 133 6.19 3.83 0.08
CA ASP A 133 6.72 2.94 1.13
C ASP A 133 5.59 2.39 2.03
N ALA A 134 4.71 3.27 2.50
CA ALA A 134 3.54 2.90 3.31
C ALA A 134 2.52 2.03 2.54
N THR A 135 2.35 2.26 1.24
CA THR A 135 1.46 1.45 0.40
C THR A 135 2.05 0.06 0.17
N GLN A 136 3.34 -0.02 -0.17
CA GLN A 136 4.07 -1.28 -0.40
C GLN A 136 4.18 -2.12 0.89
N ALA A 137 4.48 -1.48 2.03
CA ALA A 137 4.48 -2.14 3.34
C ALA A 137 3.10 -2.66 3.77
N THR A 138 2.03 -2.28 3.07
CA THR A 138 0.66 -2.77 3.28
C THR A 138 0.04 -3.37 2.03
N ARG A 139 0.82 -3.76 1.00
CA ARG A 139 0.31 -4.16 -0.32
C ARG A 139 -0.79 -5.21 -0.23
N GLY A 140 -1.94 -4.96 -0.86
CA GLY A 140 -3.13 -5.81 -0.81
C GLY A 140 -3.87 -5.86 0.53
N VAL A 141 -3.32 -5.37 1.66
CA VAL A 141 -3.98 -5.45 2.97
C VAL A 141 -5.24 -4.59 2.99
N VAL A 142 -6.36 -5.20 3.39
CA VAL A 142 -7.68 -4.59 3.45
C VAL A 142 -8.39 -4.88 4.77
N GLY A 143 -9.22 -3.92 5.20
CA GLY A 143 -10.10 -4.05 6.37
C GLY A 143 -11.35 -4.87 6.06
N ARG A 144 -11.58 -5.92 6.84
CA ARG A 144 -12.74 -6.82 6.73
C ARG A 144 -13.43 -7.03 8.08
N TYR A 145 -14.70 -7.44 8.01
CA TYR A 145 -15.46 -7.92 9.17
C TYR A 145 -16.42 -9.01 8.71
N LYS A 146 -16.36 -10.17 9.37
CA LYS A 146 -17.05 -11.41 8.95
C LYS A 146 -16.68 -11.79 7.51
N GLY A 147 -15.42 -11.59 7.12
CA GLY A 147 -14.86 -11.83 5.79
C GLY A 147 -15.15 -10.74 4.73
N GLU A 148 -16.14 -9.87 4.95
CA GLU A 148 -16.56 -8.86 3.97
C GLU A 148 -15.80 -7.54 4.12
N LEU A 149 -15.52 -6.87 3.00
CA LEU A 149 -14.88 -5.55 2.98
C LEU A 149 -15.74 -4.51 3.73
N ILE A 150 -15.15 -3.79 4.68
CA ILE A 150 -15.83 -2.72 5.42
C ILE A 150 -16.00 -1.47 4.54
N ILE A 151 -16.91 -0.58 4.92
CA ILE A 151 -16.92 0.79 4.40
C ILE A 151 -15.89 1.60 5.21
N ALA A 152 -14.64 1.60 4.78
CA ALA A 152 -13.51 2.27 5.44
C ALA A 152 -13.54 3.80 5.21
N ASN A 153 -14.58 4.47 5.73
CA ASN A 153 -14.68 5.93 5.69
C ASN A 153 -13.50 6.55 6.47
N TYR A 154 -12.94 7.65 5.98
CA TYR A 154 -11.95 8.44 6.70
C TYR A 154 -12.21 9.94 6.46
N VAL A 155 -11.80 10.79 7.41
CA VAL A 155 -11.89 12.26 7.36
C VAL A 155 -10.74 12.89 8.13
N ALA A 156 -10.53 14.20 8.01
CA ALA A 156 -9.50 14.91 8.76
C ALA A 156 -9.66 14.77 10.28
N GLY A 157 -10.88 14.96 10.80
CA GLY A 157 -11.17 15.04 12.23
C GLY A 157 -10.54 16.26 12.92
N ALA A 158 -10.66 16.32 14.24
CA ALA A 158 -9.99 17.33 15.05
C ALA A 158 -8.48 17.09 15.11
N LEU A 159 -7.70 18.17 15.23
CA LEU A 159 -6.29 18.12 15.65
C LEU A 159 -6.22 17.71 17.12
N TRP A 160 -5.37 16.74 17.45
CA TRP A 160 -5.21 16.23 18.82
C TRP A 160 -4.22 17.08 19.63
N THR A 161 -4.42 17.17 20.94
CA THR A 161 -3.45 17.79 21.85
C THR A 161 -2.36 16.78 22.24
N ALA A 162 -1.23 17.28 22.75
CA ALA A 162 -0.19 16.43 23.35
C ALA A 162 -0.67 15.61 24.59
N SER A 163 -1.86 15.90 25.11
CA SER A 163 -2.54 15.12 26.18
C SER A 163 -3.51 14.05 25.65
N GLY A 164 -3.69 13.93 24.33
CA GLY A 164 -4.67 13.02 23.73
C GLY A 164 -6.12 13.52 23.79
N GLU A 165 -6.31 14.83 23.93
CA GLU A 165 -7.63 15.48 23.94
C GLU A 165 -7.97 16.05 22.55
N LEU A 166 -9.26 16.08 22.21
CA LEU A 166 -9.72 16.67 20.95
C LEU A 166 -9.57 18.20 20.99
N GLY A 167 -8.71 18.73 20.12
CA GLY A 167 -8.43 20.15 19.97
C GLY A 167 -9.30 20.81 18.90
N ASN A 168 -8.66 21.49 17.95
CA ASN A 168 -9.34 22.26 16.92
C ASN A 168 -9.71 21.40 15.70
N ASP A 169 -10.98 21.40 15.29
CA ASP A 169 -11.43 20.84 14.01
C ASP A 169 -11.69 21.97 12.98
N PRO A 170 -10.69 22.31 12.14
CA PRO A 170 -10.87 23.32 11.09
C PRO A 170 -11.80 22.86 9.97
N THR A 171 -11.99 21.54 9.80
CA THR A 171 -12.74 20.93 8.69
C THR A 171 -14.22 20.71 9.01
N LYS A 172 -14.58 20.65 10.30
CA LYS A 172 -15.91 20.34 10.83
C LYS A 172 -16.36 18.91 10.49
N THR A 173 -15.40 17.98 10.43
CA THR A 173 -15.59 16.55 10.14
C THR A 173 -15.49 15.63 11.36
N GLU A 174 -15.00 16.12 12.51
CA GLU A 174 -14.81 15.34 13.75
C GLU A 174 -16.09 14.60 14.19
N LYS A 175 -17.26 15.24 14.03
CA LYS A 175 -18.60 14.68 14.26
C LYS A 175 -18.91 13.38 13.49
N TRP A 176 -18.08 12.98 12.53
CA TRP A 176 -18.20 11.75 11.76
C TRP A 176 -17.24 10.64 12.20
N VAL A 177 -16.16 11.00 12.90
CA VAL A 177 -15.14 10.08 13.43
C VAL A 177 -15.77 9.17 14.49
N THR A 178 -15.28 7.95 14.61
CA THR A 178 -15.80 6.98 15.58
C THR A 178 -14.69 6.35 16.41
N TYR A 179 -14.82 6.43 17.73
CA TYR A 179 -13.88 5.88 18.68
C TYR A 179 -14.35 4.49 19.11
N ASN A 180 -13.66 3.46 18.61
CA ASN A 180 -14.06 2.06 18.65
C ASN A 180 -13.01 1.17 19.34
N ASP A 181 -12.08 1.76 20.09
CA ASP A 181 -11.05 1.03 20.83
C ASP A 181 -11.65 -0.01 21.80
N GLY A 182 -11.10 -1.22 21.77
CA GLY A 182 -11.62 -2.40 22.47
C GLY A 182 -13.04 -2.86 22.07
N LEU A 183 -13.79 -2.10 21.26
CA LEU A 183 -15.16 -2.44 20.87
C LEU A 183 -15.17 -3.51 19.78
N THR A 184 -16.12 -4.44 19.88
CA THR A 184 -16.27 -5.55 18.92
C THR A 184 -17.73 -5.87 18.61
N GLY A 185 -17.98 -6.53 17.47
CA GLY A 185 -19.31 -6.98 17.10
C GLY A 185 -20.32 -5.84 17.00
N ASP A 186 -21.45 -5.97 17.69
CA ASP A 186 -22.56 -5.01 17.67
C ASP A 186 -22.34 -3.83 18.66
N ALA A 187 -21.22 -3.80 19.39
CA ALA A 187 -20.84 -2.66 20.23
C ALA A 187 -20.12 -1.55 19.44
N VAL A 188 -19.55 -1.88 18.28
CA VAL A 188 -18.84 -0.94 17.40
C VAL A 188 -19.78 0.16 16.92
N HIS A 189 -19.34 1.40 17.03
CA HIS A 189 -20.09 2.59 16.64
C HIS A 189 -19.93 2.84 15.12
N PRO A 190 -21.02 2.75 14.34
CA PRO A 190 -21.01 3.05 12.90
C PRO A 190 -20.94 4.57 12.68
N THR A 191 -20.30 5.00 11.58
CA THR A 191 -20.30 6.43 11.23
C THR A 191 -21.62 6.84 10.57
N ALA A 192 -22.06 8.07 10.84
CA ALA A 192 -23.21 8.69 10.19
C ALA A 192 -22.94 9.18 8.76
N LEU A 193 -21.70 9.09 8.25
CA LEU A 193 -21.40 9.25 6.81
C LEU A 193 -21.96 8.11 5.95
N SER A 194 -22.20 6.94 6.56
CA SER A 194 -22.70 5.73 5.90
C SER A 194 -24.05 5.31 6.49
N TYR A 195 -24.81 4.47 5.78
CA TYR A 195 -26.10 3.98 6.28
C TYR A 195 -25.89 3.15 7.56
N ILE A 196 -26.38 3.66 8.69
CA ILE A 196 -26.11 3.14 10.05
C ILE A 196 -26.48 1.66 10.25
N PRO A 197 -27.63 1.13 9.78
CA PRO A 197 -28.03 -0.26 10.02
C PRO A 197 -27.21 -1.34 9.29
N ARG A 198 -26.12 -0.99 8.60
CA ARG A 198 -25.29 -1.96 7.88
C ARG A 198 -24.17 -2.47 8.78
N SER A 199 -24.01 -3.78 8.88
CA SER A 199 -22.90 -4.38 9.62
C SER A 199 -21.51 -4.09 9.03
N ASP A 200 -21.43 -3.64 7.78
CA ASP A 200 -20.19 -3.23 7.12
C ASP A 200 -19.83 -1.74 7.34
N ASN A 201 -20.73 -0.94 7.93
CA ASN A 201 -20.45 0.40 8.39
C ASN A 201 -19.74 0.31 9.75
N ARG A 202 -18.42 0.16 9.71
CA ARG A 202 -17.60 -0.16 10.89
C ARG A 202 -17.01 1.06 11.61
N GLY A 203 -17.23 2.26 11.09
CA GLY A 203 -16.74 3.50 11.68
C GLY A 203 -16.18 4.49 10.65
N CYS A 204 -15.47 5.50 11.14
CA CYS A 204 -14.69 6.45 10.37
C CYS A 204 -13.38 6.81 11.07
N MET A 205 -12.27 6.73 10.34
CA MET A 205 -10.93 7.10 10.81
C MET A 205 -10.71 8.62 10.75
N SER A 206 -10.05 9.18 11.78
CA SER A 206 -9.50 10.53 11.74
C SER A 206 -8.06 10.49 11.21
N GLN A 207 -7.73 11.30 10.21
CA GLN A 207 -6.37 11.46 9.67
C GLN A 207 -5.44 12.14 10.69
N ASN A 208 -5.92 13.18 11.36
CA ASN A 208 -5.20 13.85 12.44
C ASN A 208 -5.05 12.95 13.69
N GLY A 209 -6.05 12.09 13.95
CA GLY A 209 -6.02 11.15 15.05
C GLY A 209 -5.17 9.91 14.78
N SER A 210 -5.09 9.44 13.53
CA SER A 210 -4.16 8.35 13.16
C SER A 210 -2.71 8.81 13.25
N ASP A 211 -2.41 10.04 12.83
CA ASP A 211 -1.09 10.68 12.98
C ASP A 211 -0.66 10.72 14.45
N TRP A 212 -1.51 11.28 15.33
CA TRP A 212 -1.23 11.33 16.77
C TRP A 212 -1.04 9.95 17.42
N LEU A 213 -1.83 8.93 17.01
CA LEU A 213 -1.66 7.55 17.50
C LEU A 213 -0.35 6.92 17.02
N SER A 214 0.08 7.22 15.79
CA SER A 214 1.38 6.82 15.24
C SER A 214 2.51 7.43 16.09
N GLU A 215 2.43 8.73 16.43
CA GLU A 215 3.36 9.38 17.38
C GLU A 215 3.35 8.73 18.78
N GLN A 216 2.23 8.14 19.22
CA GLN A 216 2.15 7.40 20.49
C GLN A 216 2.65 5.94 20.37
N GLY A 217 3.15 5.52 19.20
CA GLY A 217 3.69 4.18 18.96
C GLY A 217 2.66 3.09 18.67
N TYR A 218 1.46 3.46 18.19
CA TYR A 218 0.51 2.47 17.64
C TYR A 218 0.95 2.04 16.23
N ASP A 219 0.90 0.73 15.96
CA ASP A 219 1.06 0.23 14.59
C ASP A 219 -0.20 0.51 13.75
N TYR A 220 -0.07 0.44 12.42
CA TYR A 220 -1.18 0.70 11.50
C TYR A 220 -2.40 -0.20 11.78
N ALA A 221 -2.16 -1.41 12.29
CA ALA A 221 -3.21 -2.37 12.64
C ALA A 221 -3.96 -1.97 13.91
N GLY A 222 -3.27 -1.43 14.92
CA GLY A 222 -3.83 -0.81 16.11
C GLY A 222 -4.63 0.45 15.77
N ILE A 223 -4.09 1.34 14.94
CA ILE A 223 -4.77 2.55 14.45
C ILE A 223 -6.09 2.19 13.76
N LEU A 224 -6.07 1.25 12.81
CA LEU A 224 -7.28 0.83 12.09
C LEU A 224 -8.32 0.18 13.03
N ARG A 225 -7.88 -0.58 14.04
CA ARG A 225 -8.76 -1.16 15.07
C ARG A 225 -9.34 -0.12 16.02
N TYR A 226 -8.58 0.91 16.36
CA TYR A 226 -9.01 2.02 17.21
C TYR A 226 -10.22 2.77 16.60
N PHE A 227 -10.24 2.94 15.26
CA PHE A 227 -11.34 3.62 14.56
C PHE A 227 -12.44 2.69 14.03
N TYR A 228 -12.12 1.45 13.64
CA TYR A 228 -13.09 0.52 13.02
C TYR A 228 -13.48 -0.69 13.89
N GLY A 229 -13.00 -0.77 15.14
CA GLY A 229 -13.27 -1.85 16.11
C GLY A 229 -12.19 -2.94 16.16
N ALA A 230 -11.96 -3.50 17.35
CA ALA A 230 -10.84 -4.41 17.62
C ALA A 230 -10.92 -5.76 16.88
N ASP A 231 -12.12 -6.20 16.49
CA ASP A 231 -12.38 -7.38 15.65
C ASP A 231 -12.25 -7.09 14.13
N LEU A 232 -11.59 -6.00 13.75
CA LEU A 232 -11.22 -5.76 12.35
C LEU A 232 -10.19 -6.81 11.88
N GLU A 233 -10.60 -7.56 10.87
CA GLU A 233 -9.77 -8.49 10.11
C GLU A 233 -8.88 -7.66 9.16
N LEU A 234 -7.56 -7.80 9.28
CA LEU A 234 -6.58 -7.10 8.44
C LEU A 234 -5.74 -8.15 7.73
N ASN A 235 -6.13 -8.43 6.48
CA ASN A 235 -5.53 -9.48 5.66
C ASN A 235 -5.36 -8.97 4.22
N ALA A 236 -4.32 -9.43 3.53
CA ALA A 236 -4.32 -9.43 2.06
C ALA A 236 -5.44 -10.35 1.54
N PRO A 237 -5.99 -10.14 0.32
CA PRO A 237 -6.97 -11.05 -0.28
C PRO A 237 -6.33 -12.41 -0.54
N SER A 238 -6.58 -13.36 0.36
CA SER A 238 -6.01 -14.70 0.28
C SER A 238 -6.70 -15.54 -0.80
N GLY A 239 -5.89 -16.04 -1.75
CA GLY A 239 -6.24 -17.26 -2.48
C GLY A 239 -6.59 -18.35 -1.48
N GLY A 240 -7.76 -18.97 -1.63
CA GLY A 240 -8.45 -19.63 -0.52
C GLY A 240 -7.66 -20.75 0.17
N GLY A 241 -7.46 -20.61 1.48
CA GLY A 241 -6.68 -21.55 2.31
C GLY A 241 -7.26 -21.71 3.73
N SER A 242 -8.50 -22.20 3.85
CA SER A 242 -9.13 -22.42 5.16
C SER A 242 -8.40 -23.50 5.98
N SER A 243 -7.89 -23.13 7.16
CA SER A 243 -7.69 -24.08 8.25
C SER A 243 -7.94 -23.41 9.60
N SER A 244 -8.72 -24.07 10.45
CA SER A 244 -9.14 -23.55 11.76
C SER A 244 -8.23 -24.11 12.86
N GLY A 245 -7.65 -23.23 13.69
CA GLY A 245 -6.84 -23.63 14.83
C GLY A 245 -6.64 -22.48 15.82
N GLY A 246 -7.39 -22.49 16.92
CA GLY A 246 -7.19 -21.53 18.01
C GLY A 246 -6.15 -22.04 19.02
N GLY A 247 -5.30 -21.14 19.53
CA GLY A 247 -4.33 -21.47 20.56
C GLY A 247 -3.56 -20.25 21.06
N SER A 248 -3.94 -19.72 22.22
CA SER A 248 -3.15 -18.69 22.91
C SER A 248 -1.96 -19.30 23.64
N SER A 249 -0.76 -18.80 23.37
CA SER A 249 0.32 -18.76 24.36
C SER A 249 1.34 -17.67 24.01
N SER A 250 1.90 -17.04 25.04
CA SER A 250 2.98 -16.08 24.91
C SER A 250 4.33 -16.79 24.80
N GLY A 251 5.18 -16.31 23.90
CA GLY A 251 6.57 -16.73 23.76
C GLY A 251 7.26 -15.84 22.73
N GLY A 252 8.54 -15.50 22.95
CA GLY A 252 9.33 -14.79 21.94
C GLY A 252 9.42 -15.65 20.68
N GLY A 253 9.00 -15.11 19.53
CA GLY A 253 8.87 -15.88 18.30
C GLY A 253 10.20 -16.51 17.87
N ALA A 254 10.16 -17.77 17.44
CA ALA A 254 11.37 -18.53 17.09
C ALA A 254 12.16 -17.95 15.89
N CYS A 255 11.58 -16.98 15.19
CA CYS A 255 12.17 -16.28 14.05
C CYS A 255 13.32 -15.33 14.39
N GLY A 256 13.40 -14.80 15.62
CA GLY A 256 14.40 -13.79 15.97
C GLY A 256 14.25 -12.53 15.10
N SER A 257 15.29 -12.21 14.33
CA SER A 257 15.30 -11.11 13.34
C SER A 257 14.81 -11.51 11.94
N VAL A 258 14.60 -12.81 11.67
CA VAL A 258 14.23 -13.30 10.33
C VAL A 258 12.78 -12.92 10.03
N THR A 259 12.55 -12.28 8.89
CA THR A 259 11.22 -11.85 8.41
C THR A 259 10.59 -12.91 7.49
N PHE A 260 9.43 -12.58 6.88
CA PHE A 260 8.82 -13.46 5.87
C PHE A 260 9.65 -13.51 4.57
N GLN A 261 10.37 -12.44 4.21
CA GLN A 261 11.28 -12.43 3.05
C GLN A 261 12.50 -13.35 3.24
N GLY A 262 12.82 -13.72 4.49
CA GLY A 262 13.88 -14.67 4.81
C GLY A 262 15.31 -14.19 4.55
N GLU A 263 16.25 -15.08 4.86
CA GLU A 263 17.70 -14.91 4.72
C GLU A 263 18.34 -16.16 4.07
N CYS A 264 19.51 -16.00 3.46
CA CYS A 264 20.33 -17.10 2.93
C CYS A 264 21.61 -17.28 3.75
N ASP A 265 21.80 -18.46 4.35
CA ASP A 265 23.06 -18.91 4.93
C ASP A 265 23.70 -19.93 4.00
N GLY A 266 24.50 -19.43 3.05
CA GLY A 266 24.93 -20.20 1.88
C GLY A 266 23.72 -20.65 1.06
N ASN A 267 23.55 -21.97 0.90
CA ASN A 267 22.38 -22.56 0.24
C ASN A 267 21.19 -22.85 1.17
N VAL A 268 21.29 -22.51 2.47
CA VAL A 268 20.20 -22.71 3.42
C VAL A 268 19.34 -21.44 3.49
N LEU A 269 18.16 -21.50 2.89
CA LEU A 269 17.10 -20.52 3.09
C LEU A 269 16.55 -20.64 4.50
N ARG A 270 16.31 -19.51 5.19
CA ARG A 270 15.51 -19.43 6.42
C ARG A 270 14.46 -18.35 6.29
N TRP A 271 13.24 -18.57 6.77
CA TRP A 271 12.18 -17.56 6.73
C TRP A 271 11.21 -17.72 7.91
N CYS A 272 10.51 -16.64 8.27
CA CYS A 272 9.48 -16.66 9.31
C CYS A 272 8.10 -16.86 8.72
N GLU A 273 7.42 -17.93 9.11
CA GLU A 273 6.04 -18.22 8.70
C GLU A 273 5.22 -18.65 9.92
N GLY A 274 4.13 -17.95 10.21
CA GLY A 274 3.27 -18.23 11.37
C GLY A 274 3.99 -18.14 12.72
N GLY A 275 4.96 -17.21 12.85
CA GLY A 275 5.78 -17.05 14.05
C GLY A 275 6.81 -18.17 14.29
N SER A 276 6.94 -19.11 13.35
CA SER A 276 7.88 -20.22 13.39
C SER A 276 8.99 -20.02 12.35
N LEU A 277 10.25 -20.14 12.77
CA LEU A 277 11.37 -20.16 11.83
C LEU A 277 11.34 -21.46 11.02
N LYS A 278 11.30 -21.32 9.70
CA LYS A 278 11.46 -22.39 8.72
C LYS A 278 12.88 -22.37 8.17
N SER A 279 13.36 -23.50 7.68
CA SER A 279 14.58 -23.55 6.87
C SER A 279 14.52 -24.64 5.82
N PHE A 280 15.23 -24.43 4.70
CA PHE A 280 15.32 -25.37 3.60
C PHE A 280 16.69 -25.27 2.92
N ASN A 281 17.36 -26.40 2.66
CA ASN A 281 18.61 -26.42 1.91
C ASN A 281 18.33 -26.50 0.40
N CYS A 282 18.48 -25.39 -0.32
CA CYS A 282 18.17 -25.33 -1.75
C CYS A 282 19.00 -26.33 -2.59
N ALA A 283 20.21 -26.67 -2.12
CA ALA A 283 21.07 -27.64 -2.78
C ALA A 283 20.46 -29.06 -2.84
N ASP A 284 19.54 -29.41 -1.94
CA ASP A 284 18.83 -30.72 -1.96
C ASP A 284 17.94 -30.88 -3.21
N ASN A 285 17.54 -29.76 -3.83
CA ASN A 285 16.81 -29.71 -5.09
C ASN A 285 17.71 -29.30 -6.29
N GLY A 286 19.04 -29.23 -6.11
CA GLY A 286 19.98 -28.74 -7.12
C GLY A 286 19.96 -27.22 -7.35
N LYS A 287 19.39 -26.47 -6.40
CA LYS A 287 19.15 -25.02 -6.49
C LYS A 287 20.08 -24.21 -5.58
N ALA A 288 20.14 -22.91 -5.81
CA ALA A 288 20.81 -21.96 -4.92
C ALA A 288 19.77 -21.22 -4.06
N CYS A 289 20.19 -20.74 -2.88
CA CYS A 289 19.42 -19.72 -2.16
C CYS A 289 19.77 -18.35 -2.75
N GLY A 290 18.76 -17.52 -3.05
CA GLY A 290 18.97 -16.16 -3.52
C GLY A 290 17.68 -15.36 -3.60
N TRP A 291 17.79 -14.05 -3.78
CA TRP A 291 16.64 -13.16 -3.97
C TRP A 291 15.90 -13.51 -5.26
N GLN A 292 14.59 -13.67 -5.18
CA GLN A 292 13.74 -13.88 -6.35
C GLN A 292 13.13 -12.54 -6.82
N ASP A 293 12.37 -11.90 -5.93
CA ASP A 293 11.67 -10.64 -6.12
C ASP A 293 11.11 -10.15 -4.77
N ASP A 294 10.66 -8.91 -4.69
CA ASP A 294 10.23 -8.29 -3.43
C ASP A 294 8.90 -8.84 -2.88
N SER A 295 8.17 -9.66 -3.65
CA SER A 295 6.92 -10.30 -3.21
C SER A 295 7.14 -11.69 -2.60
N VAL A 296 8.26 -12.34 -2.91
CA VAL A 296 8.66 -13.66 -2.40
C VAL A 296 9.86 -13.60 -1.46
N GLY A 297 10.78 -12.65 -1.67
CA GLY A 297 12.04 -12.51 -0.94
C GLY A 297 13.11 -13.49 -1.40
N ASN A 298 13.88 -14.01 -0.45
CA ASN A 298 14.85 -15.08 -0.68
C ASN A 298 14.11 -16.40 -0.92
N ASN A 299 14.51 -17.13 -1.97
CA ASN A 299 13.92 -18.42 -2.33
C ASN A 299 14.97 -19.39 -2.88
N CYS A 300 14.58 -20.66 -3.04
CA CYS A 300 15.35 -21.64 -3.78
C CYS A 300 15.12 -21.50 -5.29
N ILE A 301 15.90 -20.62 -5.91
CA ILE A 301 15.87 -20.31 -7.34
C ILE A 301 16.83 -21.21 -8.13
N GLU A 302 16.65 -21.32 -9.45
CA GLU A 302 17.68 -21.95 -10.30
C GLU A 302 19.01 -21.23 -10.06
N ALA A 303 20.08 -21.99 -9.83
CA ALA A 303 21.39 -21.40 -9.66
C ALA A 303 21.77 -20.67 -10.95
N LEU A 304 21.85 -19.34 -10.90
CA LEU A 304 22.32 -18.54 -12.04
C LEU A 304 23.70 -19.07 -12.46
N PRO A 305 23.96 -19.22 -13.78
CA PRO A 305 25.27 -19.64 -14.23
C PRO A 305 26.31 -18.64 -13.70
N PRO A 306 27.45 -19.12 -13.15
CA PRO A 306 28.44 -18.23 -12.53
C PRO A 306 28.86 -17.16 -13.54
N ASP A 307 28.82 -15.89 -13.10
CA ASP A 307 28.70 -14.75 -14.01
C ASP A 307 29.69 -14.80 -15.18
N PRO A 308 29.20 -14.69 -16.43
CA PRO A 308 30.08 -14.66 -17.59
C PRO A 308 30.97 -13.42 -17.48
N ALA A 309 32.26 -13.64 -17.23
CA ALA A 309 33.23 -12.62 -16.84
C ALA A 309 33.04 -11.31 -17.64
N PRO A 310 32.72 -10.18 -16.97
CA PRO A 310 31.98 -9.09 -17.58
C PRO A 310 32.74 -8.40 -18.71
N ALA A 311 32.12 -8.35 -19.89
CA ALA A 311 32.76 -7.96 -21.15
C ALA A 311 32.40 -6.54 -21.64
N SER A 312 32.18 -5.57 -20.73
CA SER A 312 32.17 -4.14 -21.08
C SER A 312 32.28 -3.18 -19.88
N GLY A 313 33.41 -2.47 -19.79
CA GLY A 313 33.49 -1.11 -19.23
C GLY A 313 33.24 -0.90 -17.73
N CYS A 314 31.98 -0.92 -17.30
CA CYS A 314 31.53 -0.13 -16.13
C CYS A 314 31.66 -0.81 -14.76
N GLY A 315 31.67 -2.14 -14.68
CA GLY A 315 31.53 -2.83 -13.38
C GLY A 315 30.21 -2.44 -12.70
N ASP A 316 30.28 -2.12 -11.41
CA ASP A 316 29.11 -1.78 -10.57
C ASP A 316 28.60 -0.33 -10.76
N VAL A 317 29.19 0.44 -11.67
CA VAL A 317 28.85 1.87 -11.87
C VAL A 317 27.61 2.03 -12.75
N THR A 318 26.60 2.73 -12.26
CA THR A 318 25.33 2.99 -12.96
C THR A 318 25.36 4.31 -13.75
N TYR A 319 24.24 4.66 -14.39
CA TYR A 319 24.09 5.90 -15.17
C TYR A 319 24.09 7.16 -14.29
N GLU A 320 23.53 7.05 -13.08
CA GLU A 320 23.47 8.11 -12.06
C GLU A 320 24.85 8.40 -11.45
N GLY A 321 25.78 7.45 -11.56
CA GLY A 321 27.18 7.61 -11.17
C GLY A 321 27.45 7.77 -9.67
N TYR A 322 28.63 8.29 -9.35
CA TYR A 322 29.05 8.66 -8.00
C TYR A 322 30.14 9.75 -8.03
N CYS A 323 30.32 10.46 -6.92
CA CYS A 323 31.45 11.36 -6.73
C CYS A 323 32.66 10.65 -6.11
N LYS A 324 33.83 10.86 -6.72
CA LYS A 324 35.14 10.52 -6.18
C LYS A 324 35.98 11.79 -6.08
N GLU A 325 36.06 12.35 -4.88
CA GLU A 325 36.67 13.68 -4.64
C GLU A 325 35.99 14.74 -5.55
N SER A 326 36.75 15.50 -6.34
CA SER A 326 36.19 16.46 -7.31
C SER A 326 35.69 15.82 -8.61
N THR A 327 35.85 14.50 -8.80
CA THR A 327 35.55 13.81 -10.06
C THR A 327 34.24 13.05 -10.00
N VAL A 328 33.30 13.37 -10.88
CA VAL A 328 32.13 12.50 -11.12
C VAL A 328 32.54 11.32 -12.00
N VAL A 329 32.01 10.13 -11.71
CA VAL A 329 32.23 8.89 -12.46
C VAL A 329 30.87 8.23 -12.71
N TRP A 330 30.54 7.93 -13.97
CA TRP A 330 29.24 7.36 -14.36
C TRP A 330 29.38 6.39 -15.54
N CYS A 331 28.38 5.54 -15.78
CA CYS A 331 28.34 4.62 -16.92
C CYS A 331 27.41 5.16 -18.01
N GLU A 332 27.92 5.31 -19.23
CA GLU A 332 27.15 5.82 -20.38
C GLU A 332 27.38 4.89 -21.58
N ASN A 333 26.30 4.32 -22.13
CA ASN A 333 26.35 3.38 -23.26
C ASN A 333 27.27 2.15 -23.04
N GLY A 334 27.54 1.76 -21.79
CA GLY A 334 28.45 0.66 -21.43
C GLY A 334 29.93 1.05 -21.35
N GLU A 335 30.27 2.33 -21.53
CA GLU A 335 31.59 2.89 -21.25
C GLU A 335 31.60 3.62 -19.90
N LEU A 336 32.66 3.44 -19.11
CA LEU A 336 32.87 4.20 -17.89
C LEU A 336 33.40 5.59 -18.24
N ARG A 337 32.67 6.61 -17.81
CA ARG A 337 32.92 8.03 -18.05
C ARG A 337 33.41 8.67 -16.76
N SER A 338 34.21 9.72 -16.87
CA SER A 338 34.56 10.55 -15.72
C SER A 338 34.86 11.99 -16.12
N GLN A 339 34.58 12.93 -15.21
CA GLN A 339 34.84 14.35 -15.38
C GLN A 339 35.28 14.93 -14.03
N ASP A 340 36.50 15.47 -13.99
CA ASP A 340 36.94 16.29 -12.86
C ASP A 340 36.20 17.64 -12.93
N CYS A 341 35.41 17.95 -11.92
CA CYS A 341 34.66 19.19 -11.84
C CYS A 341 35.55 20.39 -11.50
N SER A 342 36.74 20.15 -10.92
CA SER A 342 37.66 21.23 -10.52
C SER A 342 38.15 22.04 -11.73
N VAL A 343 38.34 21.41 -12.89
CA VAL A 343 38.77 22.09 -14.13
C VAL A 343 37.68 23.01 -14.71
N LEU A 344 36.43 22.84 -14.28
CA LEU A 344 35.28 23.67 -14.62
C LEU A 344 35.01 24.76 -13.57
N SER A 345 35.75 24.77 -12.46
CA SER A 345 35.43 25.54 -11.23
C SER A 345 34.06 25.16 -10.62
N LEU A 346 33.70 23.88 -10.72
CA LEU A 346 32.47 23.28 -10.22
C LEU A 346 32.80 22.21 -9.15
N ALA A 347 31.83 21.87 -8.31
CA ALA A 347 31.94 20.75 -7.38
C ALA A 347 31.24 19.50 -7.96
N CYS A 348 31.72 18.32 -7.59
CA CYS A 348 30.95 17.09 -7.80
C CYS A 348 29.81 17.04 -6.77
N GLY A 349 28.57 16.88 -7.24
CA GLY A 349 27.39 16.83 -6.37
C GLY A 349 26.18 16.24 -7.07
N TRP A 350 25.08 16.08 -6.32
CA TRP A 350 23.85 15.48 -6.82
C TRP A 350 22.92 16.52 -7.45
N ASP A 351 22.45 16.24 -8.67
CA ASP A 351 21.35 16.94 -9.33
C ASP A 351 20.17 15.98 -9.56
N ALA A 352 18.97 16.41 -9.17
CA ALA A 352 17.77 15.56 -9.18
C ALA A 352 17.25 15.18 -10.58
N ALA A 353 17.75 15.81 -11.66
CA ALA A 353 17.35 15.49 -13.03
C ALA A 353 18.35 14.58 -13.77
N VAL A 354 19.59 14.45 -13.29
CA VAL A 354 20.68 13.75 -14.01
C VAL A 354 21.61 12.90 -13.13
N GLY A 355 21.42 12.84 -11.82
CA GLY A 355 22.26 12.07 -10.90
C GLY A 355 23.46 12.86 -10.39
N PHE A 356 24.58 12.19 -10.09
CA PHE A 356 25.82 12.89 -9.77
C PHE A 356 26.38 13.60 -11.00
N ASN A 357 26.80 14.85 -10.83
CA ASN A 357 27.29 15.70 -11.91
C ASN A 357 28.22 16.81 -11.37
N CYS A 358 28.86 17.55 -12.27
CA CYS A 358 29.54 18.80 -11.94
C CYS A 358 28.52 19.94 -11.85
N ILE A 359 28.28 20.42 -10.63
CA ILE A 359 27.33 21.49 -10.33
C ILE A 359 28.04 22.74 -9.80
N GLU A 360 27.45 23.91 -10.02
CA GLU A 360 27.93 25.15 -9.38
C GLU A 360 27.87 24.97 -7.86
N GLU A 361 28.95 25.32 -7.15
CA GLU A 361 28.91 25.38 -5.69
C GLU A 361 27.88 26.44 -5.28
N LYS A 362 26.68 25.99 -4.89
CA LYS A 362 25.69 26.82 -4.20
C LYS A 362 26.39 27.40 -2.98
N PRO A 363 26.66 28.72 -2.92
CA PRO A 363 27.41 29.30 -1.81
C PRO A 363 26.60 29.06 -0.53
N ALA A 364 27.20 28.36 0.44
CA ALA A 364 26.50 27.70 1.53
C ALA A 364 25.47 28.61 2.24
N GLN A 365 24.19 28.47 1.87
CA GLN A 365 23.12 29.36 2.34
C GLN A 365 22.63 28.97 3.73
N GLY A 366 23.48 29.24 4.73
CA GLY A 366 23.07 29.60 6.08
C GLY A 366 22.51 28.48 6.98
N GLY A 367 23.26 28.17 8.04
CA GLY A 367 22.61 27.86 9.33
C GLY A 367 22.66 26.43 9.85
N GLY A 368 23.52 25.56 9.30
CA GLY A 368 23.80 24.24 9.88
C GLY A 368 25.29 24.03 10.14
N ALA A 369 25.64 23.36 11.24
CA ALA A 369 27.02 22.97 11.55
C ALA A 369 27.51 21.75 10.74
N CYS A 370 26.65 21.16 9.90
CA CYS A 370 26.90 19.89 9.22
C CYS A 370 27.78 19.97 7.96
N GLY A 371 27.92 21.13 7.32
CA GLY A 371 28.61 21.24 6.04
C GLY A 371 27.95 20.36 4.96
N SER A 372 28.69 19.39 4.41
CA SER A 372 28.22 18.40 3.43
C SER A 372 27.66 17.12 4.06
N VAL A 373 27.68 16.97 5.39
CA VAL A 373 27.26 15.74 6.08
C VAL A 373 25.73 15.63 6.10
N THR A 374 25.19 14.48 5.70
CA THR A 374 23.75 14.16 5.69
C THR A 374 23.34 13.42 6.97
N TYR A 375 22.05 13.10 7.12
CA TYR A 375 21.56 12.27 8.22
C TYR A 375 22.17 10.86 8.24
N GLN A 376 22.54 10.33 7.07
CA GLN A 376 23.14 9.00 6.92
C GLN A 376 24.60 8.93 7.37
N GLY A 377 25.23 10.09 7.57
CA GLY A 377 26.58 10.21 8.10
C GLY A 377 27.69 9.47 7.34
N TYR A 378 28.82 9.32 8.00
CA TYR A 378 29.98 8.52 7.58
C TYR A 378 30.81 8.06 8.79
N CYS A 379 31.77 7.16 8.56
CA CYS A 379 32.72 6.71 9.58
C CYS A 379 34.08 7.41 9.47
N GLU A 380 34.53 8.04 10.55
CA GLU A 380 35.91 8.48 10.74
C GLU A 380 36.62 7.51 11.72
N GLY A 381 37.15 6.42 11.16
CA GLY A 381 37.62 5.28 11.94
C GLY A 381 36.46 4.60 12.66
N ASN A 382 36.54 4.50 14.00
CA ASN A 382 35.44 4.01 14.84
C ASN A 382 34.49 5.12 15.32
N THR A 383 34.64 6.37 14.87
CA THR A 383 33.68 7.44 15.16
C THR A 383 32.64 7.51 14.04
N VAL A 384 31.35 7.40 14.37
CA VAL A 384 30.27 7.77 13.43
C VAL A 384 30.04 9.28 13.49
N VAL A 385 29.87 9.93 12.33
CA VAL A 385 29.68 11.37 12.17
C VAL A 385 28.45 11.61 11.28
N TRP A 386 27.40 12.28 11.79
CA TRP A 386 26.15 12.49 11.05
C TRP A 386 25.52 13.86 11.32
N CYS A 387 24.56 14.28 10.49
CA CYS A 387 23.83 15.53 10.66
C CYS A 387 22.42 15.30 11.20
N GLU A 388 22.09 15.90 12.34
CA GLU A 388 20.76 15.81 12.94
C GLU A 388 20.25 17.21 13.31
N SER A 389 19.07 17.58 12.82
CA SER A 389 18.44 18.91 13.05
C SER A 389 19.35 20.11 12.72
N GLY A 390 20.26 19.96 11.75
CA GLY A 390 21.24 20.99 11.36
C GLY A 390 22.48 21.07 12.26
N ALA A 391 22.61 20.20 13.27
CA ALA A 391 23.81 20.07 14.10
C ALA A 391 24.61 18.82 13.69
N LEU A 392 25.93 18.97 13.56
CA LEU A 392 26.84 17.82 13.41
C LEU A 392 26.89 17.05 14.73
N LYS A 393 26.70 15.73 14.65
CA LYS A 393 26.77 14.78 15.76
C LYS A 393 27.92 13.82 15.53
N THR A 394 28.57 13.40 16.62
CA THR A 394 29.65 12.42 16.60
C THR A 394 29.50 11.43 17.75
N PHE A 395 29.84 10.16 17.52
CA PHE A 395 29.82 9.13 18.56
C PHE A 395 30.95 8.11 18.34
N ASP A 396 31.74 7.83 19.38
CA ASP A 396 32.83 6.85 19.35
C ASP A 396 32.28 5.44 19.64
N CYS A 397 32.15 4.64 18.59
CA CYS A 397 31.75 3.24 18.69
C CYS A 397 32.79 2.41 19.46
N GLY A 398 34.07 2.74 19.32
CA GLY A 398 35.19 2.04 19.96
C GLY A 398 35.18 2.18 21.48
N ALA A 399 34.76 3.34 22.00
CA ALA A 399 34.48 3.53 23.43
C ALA A 399 33.38 2.61 23.97
N SER A 400 32.48 2.12 23.11
CA SER A 400 31.42 1.15 23.44
C SER A 400 31.79 -0.30 23.08
N GLY A 401 33.00 -0.55 22.55
CA GLY A 401 33.43 -1.87 22.07
C GLY A 401 32.86 -2.30 20.72
N LEU A 402 32.20 -1.37 20.00
CA LEU A 402 31.58 -1.56 18.69
C LEU A 402 32.49 -0.97 17.59
N SER A 403 32.19 -1.27 16.32
CA SER A 403 32.84 -0.64 15.16
C SER A 403 31.87 0.28 14.42
N CYS A 404 32.37 1.34 13.78
CA CYS A 404 31.52 2.14 12.91
C CYS A 404 31.30 1.41 11.58
N GLY A 405 30.05 1.30 11.13
CA GLY A 405 29.69 0.67 9.86
C GLY A 405 28.34 1.15 9.33
N TYR A 406 28.11 0.96 8.03
CA TYR A 406 26.82 1.24 7.40
C TYR A 406 25.80 0.16 7.75
N GLN A 407 24.62 0.54 8.25
CA GLN A 407 23.59 -0.38 8.68
C GLN A 407 22.53 -0.62 7.60
N ASN A 408 21.89 0.45 7.10
CA ASN A 408 20.93 0.44 6.00
C ASN A 408 20.67 1.90 5.52
N ALA A 409 19.79 2.09 4.53
CA ALA A 409 19.50 3.41 3.98
C ALA A 409 18.76 4.35 4.96
N ASP A 410 17.92 3.79 5.85
CA ASP A 410 17.07 4.51 6.79
C ASP A 410 17.85 5.09 7.98
N ILE A 411 18.86 4.34 8.45
CA ILE A 411 19.69 4.68 9.61
C ILE A 411 21.03 5.28 9.17
N GLY A 412 21.57 4.84 8.02
CA GLY A 412 22.90 5.21 7.55
C GLY A 412 24.01 4.49 8.31
N HIS A 413 25.08 5.22 8.64
CA HIS A 413 26.19 4.73 9.45
C HIS A 413 25.83 4.73 10.94
N ASN A 414 26.24 3.68 11.65
CA ASN A 414 25.95 3.46 13.06
C ASN A 414 27.09 2.64 13.72
N CYS A 415 26.98 2.39 15.02
CA CYS A 415 27.85 1.47 15.75
C CYS A 415 27.29 0.04 15.74
N LEU A 416 28.10 -0.91 15.28
CA LEU A 416 27.77 -2.33 15.05
C LEU A 416 28.74 -3.27 15.80
#